data_AF-A0A496Z7J0-F1
#
_entry.id   AF-A0A496Z7J0-F1
#
_cell.length_a   1.000
_cell.length_b   1.000
_cell.length_c   1.000
_cell.angle_alpha   90.00
_cell.angle_beta   90.00
_cell.angle_gamma   90.00
#
_symmetry.space_group_name_H-M   'P 1'
#
loop_
_entity.id
_entity.type
_entity.pdbx_description
1 polymer ?
#
loop_
_entity_poly.entity_id
_entity_poly.type
_entity_poly.pdbx_seq_one_letter_code
_entity_poly.pdbx_strand_id
1 'polypeptide(L)'
;MKKQILISIVLISLLAMGSAFVATVTASAETMSGILIVPFSIHAENNPSFLKPAITDMLYTRLSAENRTVFVDKTPGRTDPVSFEDAVSMGQQQNVDYVLFGSITMLGAMISTDAQLVGVVQEKPLLTFNEVGQDQGDIIAHIDHLTTRINETIFGVVKAVAPPPIPAPGPDDIHTHPEKLVIPGLSPQTPPEPKPPAAPAPAMVMAPQPDKEDVSLSYWKSENFSEAIQGISIADIDGDGSNEIVFVSDNQIFVYRYQNERLQEIKTFSHKSFINLIHVDTADINQNGTSELFVTDYISSQQRVRSMVLEWNGRDFDIIDEKKDWYLRVLQTPASGPILLGQKHGLPAPLDVFIPIKETLFHEDVHKIRYQDGQYKPADLYVLPKGLSLYDFSRGDASNKGHNEIVSFSGKDHINIYNQNGEIAWESNEAYGGNRLFLSAPDPDTPRTDNIRTPKTVNYYLPQRIHIADIDRDGLNEIIILKNKNTASLFSRIKAFKEGHIACLSYDDIGVQLKWQTRTISGYISDYVIGDLDNDGLNEVVFSTVTKNKSAFSKGKSFIISCKPVSE
;
A
#
# COMPACT_ATOMS: atom_id res chain seq x y z
N MET A 1 -74.76 -31.49 42.45
CA MET A 1 -73.38 -31.10 42.83
C MET A 1 -72.29 -32.14 42.47
N LYS A 2 -72.52 -33.07 41.52
CA LYS A 2 -71.47 -34.02 41.05
C LYS A 2 -71.10 -33.89 39.56
N LYS A 3 -71.72 -32.95 38.82
CA LYS A 3 -71.46 -32.70 37.39
C LYS A 3 -70.65 -31.43 37.08
N GLN A 4 -70.47 -30.52 38.05
CA GLN A 4 -69.61 -29.34 37.92
C GLN A 4 -68.16 -29.59 38.37
N ILE A 5 -67.89 -30.70 39.07
CA ILE A 5 -66.53 -31.04 39.53
C ILE A 5 -65.76 -31.82 38.46
N LEU A 6 -66.45 -32.49 37.52
CA LEU A 6 -65.80 -33.30 36.48
C LEU A 6 -65.30 -32.48 35.28
N ILE A 7 -65.91 -31.31 35.00
CA ILE A 7 -65.48 -30.42 33.92
C ILE A 7 -64.25 -29.58 34.35
N SER A 8 -64.11 -29.28 35.64
CA SER A 8 -62.91 -28.62 36.17
C SER A 8 -61.68 -29.54 36.21
N ILE A 9 -61.84 -30.87 36.28
CA ILE A 9 -60.69 -31.80 36.31
C ILE A 9 -60.16 -32.09 34.90
N VAL A 10 -61.00 -32.08 33.86
CA VAL A 10 -60.55 -32.25 32.47
C VAL A 10 -59.93 -30.98 31.89
N LEU A 11 -60.33 -29.79 32.34
CA LEU A 11 -59.68 -28.53 31.94
C LEU A 11 -58.34 -28.27 32.66
N ILE A 12 -58.13 -28.87 33.84
CA ILE A 12 -56.87 -28.78 34.58
C ILE A 12 -55.85 -29.84 34.11
N SER A 13 -56.29 -31.00 33.63
CA SER A 13 -55.40 -31.98 33.00
C SER A 13 -55.00 -31.66 31.55
N LEU A 14 -55.70 -30.76 30.85
CA LEU A 14 -55.26 -30.25 29.54
C LEU A 14 -54.34 -29.02 29.64
N LEU A 15 -54.16 -28.44 30.82
CA LEU A 15 -53.23 -27.34 31.09
C LEU A 15 -51.92 -27.79 31.77
N ALA A 16 -51.76 -29.09 32.05
CA ALA A 16 -50.61 -29.66 32.75
C ALA A 16 -49.75 -30.61 31.87
N MET A 17 -49.90 -30.56 30.54
CA MET A 17 -49.16 -31.40 29.59
C MET A 17 -48.73 -30.63 28.34
N GLY A 18 -48.31 -29.38 28.54
CA GLY A 18 -47.82 -28.46 27.48
C GLY A 18 -46.60 -27.64 27.91
N SER A 19 -45.83 -28.11 28.88
CA SER A 19 -44.72 -27.37 29.48
C SER A 19 -43.53 -28.30 29.76
N ALA A 20 -43.02 -28.94 28.69
CA ALA A 20 -41.74 -29.64 28.72
C ALA A 20 -41.19 -29.84 27.29
N PHE A 21 -40.83 -28.75 26.61
CA PHE A 21 -39.69 -28.63 25.68
C PHE A 21 -39.67 -27.20 25.11
N VAL A 22 -39.59 -26.20 26.00
CA VAL A 22 -38.91 -24.96 25.60
C VAL A 22 -37.45 -25.30 25.71
N ALA A 23 -36.79 -25.54 24.58
CA ALA A 23 -35.35 -25.49 24.53
C ALA A 23 -34.97 -24.10 25.07
N THR A 24 -34.53 -24.06 26.32
CA THR A 24 -33.76 -22.94 26.82
C THR A 24 -32.55 -22.84 25.91
N VAL A 25 -32.66 -22.01 24.88
CA VAL A 25 -31.50 -21.31 24.35
C VAL A 25 -30.99 -20.58 25.58
N THR A 26 -29.99 -21.16 26.22
CA THR A 26 -29.09 -20.38 27.05
C THR A 26 -28.61 -19.27 26.13
N ALA A 27 -29.19 -18.08 26.29
CA ALA A 27 -28.52 -16.88 25.90
C ALA A 27 -27.17 -16.99 26.60
N SER A 28 -26.15 -17.36 25.82
CA SER A 28 -24.80 -17.12 26.24
C SER A 28 -24.76 -15.62 26.41
N ALA A 29 -24.80 -15.16 27.66
CA ALA A 29 -24.42 -13.80 27.96
C ALA A 29 -23.09 -13.61 27.24
N GLU A 30 -23.07 -12.73 26.24
CA GLU A 30 -21.84 -12.29 25.61
C GLU A 30 -20.94 -11.85 26.76
N THR A 31 -19.95 -12.67 27.06
CA THR A 31 -18.99 -12.41 28.12
C THR A 31 -18.31 -11.11 27.75
N MET A 32 -18.63 -10.05 28.49
CA MET A 32 -17.96 -8.76 28.37
C MET A 32 -16.45 -9.01 28.33
N SER A 33 -15.80 -8.38 27.36
CA SER A 33 -14.35 -8.40 27.19
C SER A 33 -13.89 -6.94 27.10
N GLY A 34 -14.08 -6.22 28.21
CA GLY A 34 -13.78 -4.81 28.32
C GLY A 34 -12.32 -4.57 28.70
N ILE A 35 -11.63 -3.66 28.02
CA ILE A 35 -10.28 -3.20 28.42
C ILE A 35 -10.36 -1.72 28.77
N LEU A 36 -9.95 -1.35 29.99
CA LEU A 36 -9.73 0.04 30.39
C LEU A 36 -8.28 0.42 30.16
N ILE A 37 -8.05 1.41 29.30
CA ILE A 37 -6.75 2.04 29.10
C ILE A 37 -6.63 3.20 30.07
N VAL A 38 -5.63 3.11 30.94
CA VAL A 38 -5.20 4.23 31.77
C VAL A 38 -4.11 4.99 31.01
N PRO A 39 -4.28 6.31 30.77
CA PRO A 39 -3.29 7.10 30.05
C PRO A 39 -1.90 6.98 30.68
N PHE A 40 -0.90 6.60 29.88
CA PHE A 40 0.45 6.32 30.37
C PHE A 40 1.10 7.55 31.00
N SER A 41 1.86 7.35 32.07
CA SER A 41 2.66 8.41 32.67
C SER A 41 3.87 8.70 31.78
N ILE A 42 4.12 9.97 31.46
CA ILE A 42 5.24 10.37 30.58
C ILE A 42 6.31 11.08 31.39
N HIS A 43 7.52 10.53 31.42
CA HIS A 43 8.68 11.11 32.08
C HIS A 43 9.67 11.60 31.01
N ALA A 44 9.73 12.92 30.80
CA ALA A 44 10.60 13.53 29.79
C ALA A 44 11.07 14.92 30.24
N GLU A 45 12.31 15.28 29.87
CA GLU A 45 12.91 16.59 30.21
C GLU A 45 12.10 17.77 29.68
N ASN A 46 11.50 17.64 28.48
CA ASN A 46 10.72 18.71 27.83
C ASN A 46 9.19 18.50 27.90
N ASN A 47 8.74 17.56 28.74
CA ASN A 47 7.35 17.14 29.02
C ASN A 47 6.29 17.59 27.99
N PRO A 48 6.33 17.05 26.75
CA PRO A 48 5.40 17.46 25.70
C PRO A 48 3.98 17.01 26.04
N SER A 49 3.09 17.96 26.31
CA SER A 49 1.68 17.75 26.66
C SER A 49 0.87 16.98 25.60
N PHE A 50 1.40 16.84 24.39
CA PHE A 50 0.76 16.11 23.29
C PHE A 50 1.03 14.60 23.28
N LEU A 51 2.07 14.10 23.97
CA LEU A 51 2.42 12.68 23.88
C LEU A 51 1.41 11.78 24.59
N LYS A 52 1.00 12.16 25.80
CA LYS A 52 0.02 11.41 26.60
C LYS A 52 -1.28 11.15 25.82
N PRO A 53 -1.93 12.15 25.17
CA PRO A 53 -3.10 11.87 24.35
C PRO A 53 -2.78 11.04 23.10
N ALA A 54 -1.67 11.29 22.40
CA ALA A 54 -1.32 10.53 21.19
C ALA A 54 -1.10 9.02 21.45
N ILE A 55 -0.38 8.67 22.52
CA ILE A 55 -0.16 7.26 22.91
C ILE A 55 -1.47 6.61 23.32
N THR A 56 -2.31 7.34 24.04
CA THR A 56 -3.64 6.85 24.47
C THR A 56 -4.51 6.54 23.25
N ASP A 57 -4.52 7.42 22.24
CA ASP A 57 -5.26 7.22 20.99
C ASP A 57 -4.72 6.02 20.18
N MET A 58 -3.40 5.83 20.16
CA MET A 58 -2.77 4.69 19.50
C MET A 58 -3.17 3.35 20.17
N LEU A 59 -3.07 3.28 21.50
CA LEU A 59 -3.48 2.11 22.27
C LEU A 59 -4.97 1.83 22.09
N TYR A 60 -5.80 2.87 22.15
CA TYR A 60 -7.24 2.77 21.93
C TYR A 60 -7.55 2.19 20.54
N THR A 61 -6.94 2.75 19.49
CA THR A 61 -7.18 2.32 18.11
C THR A 61 -6.76 0.86 17.89
N ARG A 62 -5.60 0.47 18.41
CA ARG A 62 -5.02 -0.87 18.21
C ARG A 62 -5.79 -1.95 18.99
N LEU A 63 -6.24 -1.65 20.20
CA LEU A 63 -7.00 -2.60 21.02
C LEU A 63 -8.49 -2.68 20.65
N SER A 64 -9.03 -1.65 19.97
CA SER A 64 -10.43 -1.61 19.51
C SER A 64 -10.69 -2.32 18.18
N ALA A 65 -9.64 -2.71 17.45
CA ALA A 65 -9.75 -3.25 16.08
C ALA A 65 -10.49 -4.60 15.96
N GLU A 66 -10.79 -5.27 17.07
CA GLU A 66 -11.27 -6.66 17.12
C GLU A 66 -12.68 -6.81 17.74
N ASN A 67 -13.61 -5.88 17.48
CA ASN A 67 -14.99 -5.91 18.03
C ASN A 67 -15.07 -5.85 19.56
N ARG A 68 -14.12 -5.13 20.20
CA ARG A 68 -14.01 -5.07 21.66
C ARG A 68 -14.45 -3.72 22.22
N THR A 69 -14.93 -3.75 23.45
CA THR A 69 -15.28 -2.53 24.18
C THR A 69 -14.03 -2.02 24.89
N VAL A 70 -13.39 -1.00 24.32
CA VAL A 70 -12.24 -0.33 24.94
C VAL A 70 -12.72 0.97 25.59
N PHE A 71 -12.36 1.15 26.85
CA PHE A 71 -12.61 2.37 27.60
C PHE A 71 -11.29 3.11 27.81
N VAL A 72 -11.36 4.44 27.87
CA VAL A 72 -10.23 5.28 28.23
C VAL A 72 -10.63 6.03 29.49
N ASP A 73 -9.81 5.93 30.54
CA ASP A 73 -10.04 6.73 31.74
C ASP A 73 -9.80 8.22 31.43
N LYS A 74 -10.76 9.06 31.83
CA LYS A 74 -10.76 10.52 31.59
C LYS A 74 -10.61 11.34 32.87
N THR A 75 -10.20 10.72 33.97
CA THR A 75 -10.18 11.38 35.29
C THR A 75 -9.02 12.40 35.35
N PRO A 76 -9.30 13.71 35.43
CA PRO A 76 -8.24 14.73 35.46
C PRO A 76 -7.48 14.70 36.79
N GLY A 77 -6.16 14.88 36.75
CA GLY A 77 -5.35 15.07 37.98
C GLY A 77 -5.11 13.82 38.81
N ARG A 78 -5.15 12.63 38.20
CA ARG A 78 -4.78 11.37 38.87
C ARG A 78 -3.33 11.41 39.36
N THR A 79 -3.08 10.79 40.51
CA THR A 79 -1.73 10.47 41.01
C THR A 79 -1.05 9.46 40.10
N ASP A 80 -0.08 9.93 39.30
CA ASP A 80 0.91 9.11 38.60
C ASP A 80 2.04 8.74 39.59
N PRO A 81 2.57 7.51 39.62
CA PRO A 81 2.20 6.34 38.82
C PRO A 81 1.01 5.56 39.41
N VAL A 82 0.25 4.89 38.54
CA VAL A 82 -0.88 4.03 38.94
C VAL A 82 -0.36 2.70 39.49
N SER A 83 -0.82 2.33 40.69
CA SER A 83 -0.46 1.05 41.30
C SER A 83 -1.34 -0.10 40.79
N PHE A 84 -0.88 -1.33 41.02
CA PHE A 84 -1.65 -2.54 40.72
C PHE A 84 -3.02 -2.55 41.42
N GLU A 85 -3.06 -2.16 42.70
CA GLU A 85 -4.27 -2.13 43.53
C GLU A 85 -5.28 -1.07 43.04
N ASP A 86 -4.77 0.09 42.60
CA ASP A 86 -5.58 1.14 41.97
C ASP A 86 -6.16 0.66 40.63
N ALA A 87 -5.36 -0.03 39.81
CA ALA A 87 -5.78 -0.55 38.52
C ALA A 87 -6.92 -1.58 38.66
N VAL A 88 -6.83 -2.51 39.62
CA VAL A 88 -7.92 -3.47 39.91
C VAL A 88 -9.20 -2.73 40.33
N SER A 89 -9.08 -1.77 41.25
CA SER A 89 -10.22 -0.99 41.75
C SER A 89 -10.90 -0.19 40.63
N MET A 90 -10.12 0.40 39.73
CA MET A 90 -10.63 1.13 38.56
C MET A 90 -11.36 0.21 37.57
N GLY A 91 -10.82 -0.99 37.36
CA GLY A 91 -11.46 -2.00 36.52
C GLY A 91 -12.83 -2.41 37.05
N GLN A 92 -12.94 -2.61 38.37
CA GLN A 92 -14.21 -2.93 39.04
C GLN A 92 -15.23 -1.79 38.92
N GLN A 93 -14.79 -0.53 39.08
CA GLN A 93 -15.67 0.64 38.95
C GLN A 93 -16.21 0.85 37.53
N GLN A 94 -15.40 0.56 36.52
CA GLN A 94 -15.77 0.71 35.10
C GLN A 94 -16.41 -0.56 34.53
N ASN A 95 -16.58 -1.62 35.33
CA ASN A 95 -17.13 -2.91 34.93
C ASN A 95 -16.42 -3.49 33.68
N VAL A 96 -15.09 -3.52 33.72
CA VAL A 96 -14.22 -4.09 32.68
C VAL A 96 -13.42 -5.28 33.22
N ASP A 97 -12.98 -6.15 32.32
CA ASP A 97 -12.26 -7.38 32.65
C ASP A 97 -10.75 -7.17 32.77
N TYR A 98 -10.23 -6.16 32.09
CA TYR A 98 -8.80 -5.87 32.01
C TYR A 98 -8.50 -4.38 32.18
N VAL A 99 -7.38 -4.08 32.82
CA VAL A 99 -6.84 -2.71 32.93
C VAL A 99 -5.40 -2.68 32.44
N LEU A 100 -5.12 -1.76 31.53
CA LEU A 100 -3.79 -1.50 30.98
C LEU A 100 -3.27 -0.16 31.50
N PHE A 101 -2.10 -0.17 32.12
CA PHE A 101 -1.40 1.03 32.58
C PHE A 101 0.11 0.89 32.42
N GLY A 102 0.84 2.00 32.46
CA GLY A 102 2.28 1.99 32.25
C GLY A 102 2.90 3.38 32.25
N SER A 103 4.20 3.43 32.00
CA SER A 103 4.97 4.65 31.88
C SER A 103 5.90 4.61 30.67
N ILE A 104 6.23 5.80 30.17
CA ILE A 104 7.22 6.00 29.12
C ILE A 104 8.24 7.00 29.63
N THR A 105 9.51 6.59 29.61
CA THR A 105 10.62 7.42 30.05
C THR A 105 11.49 7.79 28.85
N MET A 106 11.72 9.07 28.64
CA MET A 106 12.58 9.61 27.58
C MET A 106 13.76 10.34 28.20
N LEU A 107 14.97 9.87 27.90
CA LEU A 107 16.24 10.45 28.33
C LEU A 107 17.13 10.67 27.11
N GLY A 108 17.24 11.92 26.66
CA GLY A 108 17.90 12.25 25.39
C GLY A 108 17.21 11.59 24.19
N ALA A 109 17.96 10.76 23.45
CA ALA A 109 17.44 9.97 22.33
C ALA A 109 16.87 8.61 22.76
N MET A 110 17.19 8.13 23.97
CA MET A 110 16.72 6.83 24.46
C MET A 110 15.30 6.92 24.99
N ILE A 111 14.53 5.86 24.74
CA ILE A 111 13.18 5.70 25.23
C ILE A 111 12.99 4.34 25.90
N SER A 112 12.35 4.31 27.07
CA SER A 112 11.89 3.10 27.75
C SER A 112 10.36 3.10 27.79
N THR A 113 9.75 1.95 27.55
CA THR A 113 8.31 1.74 27.69
C THR A 113 8.06 0.57 28.62
N ASP A 114 7.39 0.86 29.73
CA ASP A 114 7.07 -0.10 30.78
C ASP A 114 5.55 -0.16 30.92
N ALA A 115 4.96 -1.36 30.85
CA ALA A 115 3.50 -1.51 30.91
C ALA A 115 3.09 -2.80 31.63
N GLN A 116 1.91 -2.75 32.24
CA GLN A 116 1.29 -3.89 32.88
C GLN A 116 -0.19 -4.00 32.49
N LEU A 117 -0.59 -5.23 32.20
CA LEU A 117 -1.97 -5.61 32.01
C LEU A 117 -2.43 -6.43 33.20
N VAL A 118 -3.52 -6.00 33.82
CA VAL A 118 -4.09 -6.66 35.01
C VAL A 118 -5.46 -7.24 34.68
N GLY A 119 -5.69 -8.47 35.13
CA GLY A 119 -7.00 -9.09 35.12
C GLY A 119 -7.77 -8.69 36.36
N VAL A 120 -8.92 -8.04 36.17
CA VAL A 120 -9.72 -7.45 37.26
C VAL A 120 -10.38 -8.55 38.10
N VAL A 121 -10.89 -9.60 37.44
CA VAL A 121 -11.52 -10.75 38.12
C VAL A 121 -10.48 -11.68 38.73
N GLN A 122 -9.30 -11.80 38.10
CA GLN A 122 -8.24 -12.69 38.58
C GLN A 122 -7.34 -12.03 39.63
N GLU A 123 -7.49 -10.72 39.87
CA GLU A 123 -6.66 -9.89 40.75
C GLU A 123 -5.16 -10.22 40.64
N LYS A 124 -4.68 -10.35 39.39
CA LYS A 124 -3.28 -10.68 39.10
C LYS A 124 -2.78 -10.00 37.83
N PRO A 125 -1.47 -9.69 37.74
CA PRO A 125 -0.89 -9.24 36.49
C PRO A 125 -0.89 -10.38 35.48
N LEU A 126 -1.44 -10.13 34.30
CA LEU A 126 -1.50 -11.09 33.19
C LEU A 126 -0.32 -10.90 32.24
N LEU A 127 0.15 -9.66 32.06
CA LEU A 127 1.30 -9.32 31.23
C LEU A 127 2.10 -8.20 31.87
N THR A 128 3.43 -8.37 31.87
CA THR A 128 4.39 -7.28 32.11
C THR A 128 5.23 -7.10 30.86
N PHE A 129 5.40 -5.85 30.44
CA PHE A 129 6.10 -5.45 29.23
C PHE A 129 7.15 -4.40 29.55
N ASN A 130 8.34 -4.57 28.97
CA ASN A 130 9.43 -3.61 29.06
C ASN A 130 10.22 -3.64 27.73
N GLU A 131 10.41 -2.48 27.10
CA GLU A 131 11.24 -2.33 25.90
C GLU A 131 12.02 -1.02 25.95
N VAL A 132 13.24 -1.04 25.39
CA VAL A 132 14.15 0.11 25.31
C VAL A 132 14.55 0.35 23.85
N GLY A 133 14.43 1.60 23.42
CA GLY A 133 14.76 2.09 22.08
C GLY A 133 15.88 3.12 22.11
N GLN A 134 16.51 3.31 20.95
CA GLN A 134 17.61 4.27 20.75
C GLN A 134 17.15 5.55 20.04
N ASP A 135 15.94 5.57 19.50
CA ASP A 135 15.32 6.72 18.86
C ASP A 135 13.92 7.00 19.42
N GLN A 136 13.50 8.27 19.41
CA GLN A 136 12.16 8.66 19.89
C GLN A 136 11.03 8.05 19.03
N GLY A 137 11.30 7.70 17.77
CA GLY A 137 10.39 6.99 16.88
C GLY A 137 10.12 5.53 17.27
N ASP A 138 10.99 4.92 18.09
CA ASP A 138 10.85 3.53 18.55
C ASP A 138 9.61 3.33 19.43
N ILE A 139 9.06 4.43 19.98
CA ILE A 139 7.80 4.41 20.76
C ILE A 139 6.66 3.74 19.98
N ILE A 140 6.61 3.93 18.67
CA ILE A 140 5.54 3.38 17.83
C ILE A 140 5.66 1.84 17.80
N ALA A 141 6.88 1.34 17.66
CA ALA A 141 7.20 -0.08 17.66
C ALA A 141 6.94 -0.72 19.04
N HIS A 142 7.32 -0.07 20.14
CA HIS A 142 7.03 -0.55 21.49
C HIS A 142 5.52 -0.73 21.73
N ILE A 143 4.71 0.25 21.30
CA ILE A 143 3.26 0.15 21.42
C ILE A 143 2.69 -0.95 20.51
N ASP A 144 3.31 -1.22 19.34
CA ASP A 144 2.91 -2.33 18.46
C ASP A 144 3.20 -3.69 19.10
N HIS A 145 4.38 -3.86 19.68
CA HIS A 145 4.76 -5.08 20.38
C HIS A 145 3.92 -5.30 21.65
N LEU A 146 3.68 -4.25 22.44
CA LEU A 146 2.83 -4.30 23.63
C LEU A 146 1.43 -4.79 23.28
N THR A 147 0.79 -4.18 22.28
CA THR A 147 -0.58 -4.56 21.86
C THR A 147 -0.64 -5.97 21.28
N THR A 148 0.39 -6.40 20.56
CA THR A 148 0.53 -7.79 20.10
C THR A 148 0.57 -8.77 21.27
N ARG A 149 1.42 -8.52 22.27
CA ARG A 149 1.52 -9.40 23.45
C ARG A 149 0.26 -9.41 24.30
N ILE A 150 -0.44 -8.27 24.41
CA ILE A 150 -1.76 -8.19 25.07
C ILE A 150 -2.75 -9.10 24.34
N ASN A 151 -2.75 -9.06 23.00
CA ASN A 151 -3.64 -9.88 22.18
C ASN A 151 -3.37 -11.38 22.35
N GLU A 152 -2.10 -11.78 22.37
CA GLU A 152 -1.69 -13.18 22.63
C GLU A 152 -2.10 -13.63 24.03
N THR A 153 -1.89 -12.78 25.04
CA THR A 153 -2.07 -13.11 26.45
C THR A 153 -3.53 -13.26 26.84
N ILE A 154 -4.39 -12.32 26.41
CA ILE A 154 -5.81 -12.33 26.81
C ILE A 154 -6.62 -13.26 25.90
N PHE A 155 -6.31 -13.31 24.60
CA PHE A 155 -7.21 -13.87 23.60
C PHE A 155 -6.68 -15.14 22.93
N GLY A 156 -5.48 -15.61 23.30
CA GLY A 156 -4.96 -16.93 22.89
C GLY A 156 -4.76 -17.09 21.39
N VAL A 157 -4.61 -15.98 20.64
CA VAL A 157 -4.31 -16.03 19.19
C VAL A 157 -2.86 -16.49 19.01
N VAL A 158 -2.66 -17.81 19.00
CA VAL A 158 -1.43 -18.40 18.49
C VAL A 158 -1.47 -18.25 16.98
N LYS A 159 -0.68 -17.31 16.45
CA LYS A 159 -0.38 -17.29 15.03
C LYS A 159 0.34 -18.60 14.71
N ALA A 160 -0.32 -19.54 14.04
CA ALA A 160 0.33 -20.72 13.50
C ALA A 160 1.34 -20.26 12.44
N VAL A 161 2.61 -20.18 12.83
CA VAL A 161 3.71 -20.10 11.88
C VAL A 161 3.85 -21.50 11.29
N ALA A 162 3.38 -21.68 10.05
CA ALA A 162 3.72 -22.88 9.29
C ALA A 162 5.25 -22.94 9.14
N PRO A 163 5.90 -24.08 9.44
CA PRO A 163 7.30 -24.26 9.07
C PRO A 163 7.43 -24.16 7.54
N PRO A 164 8.58 -23.71 7.01
CA PRO A 164 8.79 -23.65 5.57
C PRO A 164 8.59 -25.02 4.91
N PRO A 165 8.21 -25.07 3.62
CA PRO A 165 8.01 -26.33 2.92
C PRO A 165 9.32 -27.12 2.93
N ILE A 166 9.25 -28.37 3.38
CA ILE A 166 10.32 -29.34 3.19
C ILE A 166 10.35 -29.65 1.69
N PRO A 167 11.52 -29.58 1.01
CA PRO A 167 11.63 -29.98 -0.39
C PRO A 167 11.17 -31.43 -0.56
N ALA A 168 10.37 -31.69 -1.60
CA ALA A 168 10.02 -33.04 -1.97
C ALA A 168 11.30 -33.86 -2.25
N PRO A 169 11.39 -35.13 -1.82
CA PRO A 169 12.51 -35.98 -2.20
C PRO A 169 12.48 -36.23 -3.71
N GLY A 170 13.65 -36.15 -4.35
CA GLY A 170 13.85 -36.66 -5.70
C GLY A 170 13.61 -38.17 -5.77
N PRO A 171 13.46 -38.73 -6.98
CA PRO A 171 13.05 -40.11 -7.18
C PRO A 171 14.09 -41.10 -6.65
N ASP A 172 13.56 -42.23 -6.16
CA ASP A 172 14.26 -43.38 -5.60
C ASP A 172 15.53 -43.77 -6.35
N ASP A 173 16.66 -43.78 -5.64
CA ASP A 173 17.75 -44.70 -5.94
C ASP A 173 17.90 -45.67 -4.77
N ILE A 174 17.44 -46.88 -5.05
CA ILE A 174 17.59 -48.10 -4.27
C ILE A 174 19.09 -48.35 -4.13
N HIS A 175 19.67 -48.40 -2.92
CA HIS A 175 20.71 -49.35 -2.50
C HIS A 175 21.21 -49.09 -1.06
N THR A 176 21.08 -50.13 -0.23
CA THR A 176 21.89 -50.51 0.96
C THR A 176 21.53 -50.04 2.38
N HIS A 177 21.40 -51.07 3.24
CA HIS A 177 20.93 -51.16 4.62
C HIS A 177 21.96 -50.75 5.72
N PRO A 178 21.73 -51.13 7.00
CA PRO A 178 21.16 -50.40 8.15
C PRO A 178 22.31 -49.90 9.08
N GLU A 179 22.13 -49.25 10.25
CA GLU A 179 21.98 -49.89 11.57
C GLU A 179 21.94 -48.81 12.70
N LYS A 180 21.18 -49.13 13.77
CA LYS A 180 21.28 -48.71 15.18
C LYS A 180 20.77 -47.32 15.67
N LEU A 181 19.52 -47.38 16.11
CA LEU A 181 19.03 -47.08 17.48
C LEU A 181 20.09 -46.78 18.56
N VAL A 182 19.91 -45.70 19.33
CA VAL A 182 19.70 -45.65 20.81
C VAL A 182 19.59 -44.17 21.28
N ILE A 183 18.63 -43.89 22.16
CA ILE A 183 18.53 -42.71 23.06
C ILE A 183 18.24 -43.27 24.48
N PRO A 184 18.27 -42.53 25.63
CA PRO A 184 19.15 -41.47 26.21
C PRO A 184 19.67 -41.81 27.64
N GLY A 185 20.62 -41.01 28.15
CA GLY A 185 20.62 -40.56 29.56
C GLY A 185 21.88 -40.83 30.41
N LEU A 186 22.55 -39.76 30.87
CA LEU A 186 23.19 -39.59 32.19
C LEU A 186 23.87 -38.20 32.29
N SER A 187 23.45 -37.41 33.28
CA SER A 187 24.02 -36.13 33.76
C SER A 187 25.33 -36.36 34.57
N PRO A 188 26.03 -35.35 35.16
CA PRO A 188 26.49 -34.05 34.64
C PRO A 188 27.95 -33.64 35.08
N GLN A 189 28.46 -32.54 34.49
CA GLN A 189 29.50 -31.55 34.93
C GLN A 189 31.02 -31.86 34.91
N THR A 190 31.76 -31.09 34.08
CA THR A 190 33.08 -30.48 34.40
C THR A 190 33.28 -29.15 33.61
N PRO A 191 33.99 -28.11 34.15
CA PRO A 191 34.09 -26.74 33.58
C PRO A 191 35.10 -26.56 32.41
N PRO A 192 35.18 -25.37 31.77
CA PRO A 192 35.54 -25.22 30.35
C PRO A 192 37.05 -25.07 30.08
N GLU A 193 37.50 -25.56 28.92
CA GLU A 193 38.78 -25.20 28.30
C GLU A 193 38.56 -24.46 26.97
N PRO A 194 39.51 -23.57 26.58
CA PRO A 194 39.30 -22.55 25.57
C PRO A 194 39.35 -23.10 24.14
N LYS A 195 38.45 -22.58 23.29
CA LYS A 195 38.25 -23.00 21.90
C LYS A 195 39.35 -22.43 20.97
N PRO A 196 40.07 -23.27 20.20
CA PRO A 196 40.92 -22.81 19.09
C PRO A 196 40.08 -22.28 17.91
N PRO A 197 40.65 -21.43 17.03
CA PRO A 197 39.89 -20.74 15.99
C PRO A 197 39.34 -21.69 14.93
N ALA A 198 38.09 -21.44 14.51
CA ALA A 198 37.39 -22.24 13.52
C ALA A 198 37.98 -22.06 12.11
N ALA A 199 38.14 -23.17 11.40
CA ALA A 199 38.45 -23.22 9.97
C ALA A 199 37.28 -22.69 9.11
N PRO A 200 37.54 -22.21 7.87
CA PRO A 200 36.50 -21.65 7.01
C PRO A 200 35.52 -22.74 6.54
N ALA A 201 34.23 -22.39 6.48
CA ALA A 201 33.17 -23.26 5.98
C ALA A 201 33.26 -23.46 4.44
N PRO A 202 32.76 -24.57 3.89
CA PRO A 202 32.85 -24.87 2.46
C PRO A 202 31.95 -23.94 1.64
N ALA A 203 32.45 -23.48 0.50
CA ALA A 203 31.70 -22.68 -0.47
C ALA A 203 30.56 -23.52 -1.07
N MET A 204 29.34 -23.02 -0.92
CA MET A 204 28.15 -23.57 -1.56
C MET A 204 28.09 -23.04 -3.00
N VAL A 205 28.13 -23.95 -3.97
CA VAL A 205 28.05 -23.65 -5.40
C VAL A 205 26.65 -23.11 -5.70
N MET A 206 26.56 -21.85 -6.14
CA MET A 206 25.33 -21.25 -6.65
C MET A 206 24.95 -21.93 -7.97
N ALA A 207 23.67 -22.29 -8.11
CA ALA A 207 23.09 -22.64 -9.39
C ALA A 207 23.22 -21.44 -10.37
N PRO A 208 23.46 -21.67 -11.67
CA PRO A 208 23.61 -20.59 -12.64
C PRO A 208 22.30 -19.80 -12.71
N GLN A 209 22.38 -18.50 -12.43
CA GLN A 209 21.35 -17.56 -12.88
C GLN A 209 21.42 -17.50 -14.41
N PRO A 210 20.28 -17.40 -15.12
CA PRO A 210 20.32 -17.18 -16.56
C PRO A 210 21.16 -15.93 -16.84
N ASP A 211 22.06 -16.04 -17.82
CA ASP A 211 23.04 -15.03 -18.17
C ASP A 211 22.32 -13.70 -18.42
N LYS A 212 22.41 -12.77 -17.46
CA LYS A 212 22.02 -11.39 -17.67
C LYS A 212 22.92 -10.86 -18.77
N GLU A 213 22.34 -10.30 -19.83
CA GLU A 213 23.15 -9.44 -20.70
C GLU A 213 23.76 -8.35 -19.80
N ASP A 214 25.08 -8.20 -19.89
CA ASP A 214 25.84 -7.26 -19.06
C ASP A 214 25.66 -5.85 -19.63
N VAL A 215 24.40 -5.38 -19.65
CA VAL A 215 24.03 -4.05 -20.16
C VAL A 215 24.52 -3.01 -19.15
N SER A 216 25.57 -2.29 -19.54
CA SER A 216 26.06 -1.15 -18.76
C SER A 216 25.06 -0.01 -18.83
N LEU A 217 24.59 0.46 -17.68
CA LEU A 217 23.67 1.60 -17.58
C LEU A 217 24.42 2.83 -17.06
N SER A 218 24.26 3.95 -17.76
CA SER A 218 24.65 5.26 -17.24
C SER A 218 23.61 5.75 -16.23
N TYR A 219 24.03 6.50 -15.22
CA TYR A 219 23.13 7.03 -14.20
C TYR A 219 23.42 8.49 -13.92
N TRP A 220 22.35 9.28 -13.88
CA TRP A 220 22.34 10.61 -13.28
C TRP A 220 21.31 10.65 -12.14
N LYS A 221 21.58 11.47 -11.12
CA LYS A 221 20.70 11.64 -9.96
C LYS A 221 20.54 13.14 -9.67
N SER A 222 19.30 13.57 -9.48
CA SER A 222 18.98 14.93 -9.05
C SER A 222 19.40 15.23 -7.61
N GLU A 223 19.30 16.51 -7.25
CA GLU A 223 19.22 16.92 -5.85
C GLU A 223 17.96 16.34 -5.17
N ASN A 224 17.92 16.39 -3.84
CA ASN A 224 16.74 15.93 -3.10
C ASN A 224 15.67 17.02 -3.05
N PHE A 225 14.44 16.66 -3.38
CA PHE A 225 13.27 17.48 -3.20
C PHE A 225 12.68 17.29 -1.80
N SER A 226 12.16 18.36 -1.20
CA SER A 226 11.46 18.33 0.09
C SER A 226 9.98 17.98 -0.06
N GLU A 227 9.65 17.14 -1.03
CA GLU A 227 8.30 16.68 -1.33
C GLU A 227 8.30 15.17 -1.61
N ALA A 228 7.14 14.53 -1.48
CA ALA A 228 6.94 13.17 -1.96
C ALA A 228 6.31 13.23 -3.35
N ILE A 229 7.12 12.94 -4.38
CA ILE A 229 6.66 12.91 -5.77
C ILE A 229 5.69 11.75 -5.97
N GLN A 230 4.51 12.04 -6.54
CA GLN A 230 3.45 11.04 -6.82
C GLN A 230 3.36 10.65 -8.29
N GLY A 231 3.69 11.57 -9.20
CA GLY A 231 3.66 11.32 -10.64
C GLY A 231 4.66 12.18 -11.38
N ILE A 232 5.14 11.70 -12.52
CA ILE A 232 6.11 12.39 -13.39
C ILE A 232 5.73 12.29 -14.88
N SER A 233 6.16 13.28 -15.65
CA SER A 233 6.07 13.30 -17.11
C SER A 233 7.16 14.18 -17.72
N ILE A 234 7.48 13.97 -19.01
CA ILE A 234 8.50 14.73 -19.75
C ILE A 234 7.93 15.10 -21.11
N ALA A 235 8.03 16.38 -21.48
CA ALA A 235 7.71 16.90 -22.81
C ALA A 235 8.18 18.36 -22.95
N ASP A 236 8.16 18.90 -24.16
CA ASP A 236 8.32 20.34 -24.43
C ASP A 236 7.06 21.10 -24.01
N ILE A 237 7.10 21.72 -22.82
CA ILE A 237 5.96 22.37 -22.17
C ILE A 237 5.89 23.87 -22.49
N ASP A 238 7.03 24.50 -22.77
CA ASP A 238 7.08 25.92 -23.12
C ASP A 238 7.18 26.21 -24.63
N GLY A 239 7.27 25.16 -25.46
CA GLY A 239 7.25 25.23 -26.91
C GLY A 239 8.58 25.69 -27.53
N ASP A 240 9.69 25.59 -26.79
CA ASP A 240 11.01 26.03 -27.26
C ASP A 240 11.82 24.93 -27.98
N GLY A 241 11.26 23.71 -28.07
CA GLY A 241 11.88 22.55 -28.67
C GLY A 241 12.72 21.71 -27.70
N SER A 242 12.84 22.12 -26.44
CA SER A 242 13.50 21.37 -25.37
C SER A 242 12.46 20.81 -24.40
N ASN A 243 12.70 19.60 -23.90
CA ASN A 243 11.84 18.97 -22.92
C ASN A 243 12.09 19.49 -21.49
N GLU A 244 10.99 19.60 -20.75
CA GLU A 244 10.93 19.80 -19.31
C GLU A 244 10.48 18.52 -18.64
N ILE A 245 10.91 18.35 -17.38
CA ILE A 245 10.30 17.39 -16.49
C ILE A 245 9.23 18.07 -15.65
N VAL A 246 8.03 17.48 -15.66
CA VAL A 246 6.90 17.84 -14.81
C VAL A 246 6.74 16.76 -13.75
N PHE A 247 6.57 17.16 -12.50
CA PHE A 247 6.18 16.23 -11.45
C PHE A 247 5.19 16.85 -10.48
N VAL A 248 4.44 15.99 -9.78
CA VAL A 248 3.41 16.41 -8.82
C VAL A 248 3.68 15.86 -7.43
N SER A 249 3.42 16.69 -6.42
CA SER A 249 3.26 16.26 -5.02
C SER A 249 1.77 16.10 -4.68
N ASP A 250 1.38 16.15 -3.41
CA ASP A 250 -0.04 16.09 -3.04
C ASP A 250 -0.86 17.28 -3.54
N ASN A 251 -0.29 18.49 -3.61
CA ASN A 251 -1.04 19.68 -3.99
C ASN A 251 -0.26 20.68 -4.85
N GLN A 252 0.93 20.33 -5.31
CA GLN A 252 1.79 21.19 -6.11
C GLN A 252 2.24 20.49 -7.39
N ILE A 253 2.41 21.30 -8.43
CA ILE A 253 3.00 20.93 -9.70
C ILE A 253 4.34 21.66 -9.81
N PHE A 254 5.34 20.93 -10.27
CA PHE A 254 6.72 21.36 -10.42
C PHE A 254 7.13 21.17 -11.87
N VAL A 255 7.72 22.20 -12.47
CA VAL A 255 8.25 22.19 -13.84
C VAL A 255 9.70 22.60 -13.78
N TYR A 256 10.57 21.70 -14.24
CA TYR A 256 12.02 21.86 -14.18
C TYR A 256 12.63 21.55 -15.55
N ARG A 257 13.73 22.20 -15.88
CA ARG A 257 14.54 21.90 -17.06
C ARG A 257 15.89 21.36 -16.66
N TYR A 258 16.35 20.32 -17.35
CA TYR A 258 17.69 19.80 -17.16
C TYR A 258 18.70 20.70 -17.87
N GLN A 259 19.66 21.27 -17.13
CA GLN A 259 20.73 22.08 -17.66
C GLN A 259 21.98 21.99 -16.79
N ASN A 260 23.14 21.79 -17.41
CA ASN A 260 24.44 21.71 -16.72
C ASN A 260 24.43 20.64 -15.60
N GLU A 261 23.94 19.44 -15.91
CA GLU A 261 23.85 18.30 -14.98
C GLU A 261 22.95 18.52 -13.76
N ARG A 262 22.03 19.49 -13.83
CA ARG A 262 21.11 19.84 -12.73
C ARG A 262 19.70 20.12 -13.26
N LEU A 263 18.71 19.90 -12.41
CA LEU A 263 17.34 20.36 -12.65
C LEU A 263 17.21 21.80 -12.15
N GLN A 264 16.96 22.72 -13.07
CA GLN A 264 16.68 24.12 -12.77
C GLN A 264 15.17 24.32 -12.76
N GLU A 265 14.67 24.92 -11.67
CA GLU A 265 13.24 25.20 -11.55
C GLU A 265 12.83 26.29 -12.55
N ILE A 266 11.83 25.97 -13.39
CA ILE A 266 11.14 26.96 -14.21
C ILE A 266 9.96 27.52 -13.42
N LYS A 267 9.14 26.64 -12.85
CA LYS A 267 7.93 27.02 -12.13
C LYS A 267 7.52 25.96 -11.12
N THR A 268 7.19 26.42 -9.92
CA THR A 268 6.39 25.65 -8.96
C THR A 268 5.09 26.40 -8.69
N PHE A 269 3.96 25.70 -8.74
CA PHE A 269 2.67 26.31 -8.45
C PHE A 269 1.68 25.33 -7.82
N SER A 270 0.63 25.90 -7.22
CA SER A 270 -0.51 25.17 -6.66
C SER A 270 -1.79 25.89 -7.08
N HIS A 271 -2.88 25.14 -7.20
CA HIS A 271 -4.20 25.66 -7.44
C HIS A 271 -5.09 25.32 -6.25
N LYS A 272 -6.04 26.20 -5.89
CA LYS A 272 -6.98 25.98 -4.76
C LYS A 272 -7.79 24.69 -4.86
N SER A 273 -7.89 24.13 -6.07
CA SER A 273 -8.61 22.89 -6.34
C SER A 273 -7.72 21.65 -6.24
N PHE A 274 -6.40 21.80 -6.08
CA PHE A 274 -5.47 20.67 -5.87
C PHE A 274 -5.50 20.28 -4.40
N ILE A 275 -5.93 19.05 -4.14
CA ILE A 275 -6.06 18.52 -2.78
C ILE A 275 -5.16 17.30 -2.63
N ASN A 276 -5.22 16.39 -3.61
CA ASN A 276 -4.42 15.18 -3.68
C ASN A 276 -4.25 14.80 -5.16
N LEU A 277 -3.24 15.38 -5.81
CA LEU A 277 -2.86 15.07 -7.18
C LEU A 277 -2.34 13.63 -7.25
N ILE A 278 -3.01 12.81 -8.05
CA ILE A 278 -2.71 11.37 -8.18
C ILE A 278 -1.98 11.03 -9.49
N HIS A 279 -2.05 11.90 -10.50
CA HIS A 279 -1.51 11.61 -11.82
C HIS A 279 -1.18 12.88 -12.59
N VAL A 280 -0.12 12.83 -13.39
CA VAL A 280 0.23 13.86 -14.38
C VAL A 280 0.77 13.19 -15.65
N ASP A 281 0.26 13.61 -16.80
CA ASP A 281 0.83 13.30 -18.11
C ASP A 281 0.97 14.57 -18.93
N THR A 282 1.87 14.54 -19.92
CA THR A 282 2.10 15.65 -20.84
C THR A 282 2.00 15.19 -22.29
N ALA A 283 1.36 15.98 -23.15
CA ALA A 283 1.37 15.79 -24.62
C ALA A 283 0.76 17.00 -25.33
N ASP A 284 1.20 17.26 -26.55
CA ASP A 284 0.55 18.19 -27.49
C ASP A 284 -0.66 17.51 -28.15
N ILE A 285 -1.81 17.52 -27.46
CA ILE A 285 -3.04 16.88 -27.95
C ILE A 285 -3.84 17.84 -28.83
N ASN A 286 -3.71 19.15 -28.62
CA ASN A 286 -4.39 20.15 -29.43
C ASN A 286 -3.63 20.50 -30.73
N GLN A 287 -2.39 20.02 -30.88
CA GLN A 287 -1.50 20.18 -32.04
C GLN A 287 -1.08 21.62 -32.29
N ASN A 288 -0.87 22.40 -31.22
CA ASN A 288 -0.40 23.78 -31.31
C ASN A 288 1.13 23.92 -31.23
N GLY A 289 1.87 22.81 -31.03
CA GLY A 289 3.32 22.79 -30.88
C GLY A 289 3.82 22.99 -29.45
N THR A 290 2.94 23.04 -28.46
CA THR A 290 3.26 23.17 -27.03
C THR A 290 2.52 22.07 -26.27
N SER A 291 3.24 21.25 -25.50
CA SER A 291 2.59 20.15 -24.80
C SER A 291 1.76 20.64 -23.61
N GLU A 292 0.53 20.14 -23.49
CA GLU A 292 -0.33 20.43 -22.35
C GLU A 292 -0.08 19.47 -21.18
N LEU A 293 -0.40 19.92 -19.96
CA LEU A 293 -0.38 19.11 -18.75
C LEU A 293 -1.79 18.57 -18.46
N PHE A 294 -1.91 17.25 -18.39
CA PHE A 294 -3.12 16.53 -17.98
C PHE A 294 -2.98 16.05 -16.55
N VAL A 295 -3.60 16.78 -15.62
CA VAL A 295 -3.45 16.53 -14.19
C VAL A 295 -4.75 15.96 -13.62
N THR A 296 -4.65 14.92 -12.79
CA THR A 296 -5.81 14.32 -12.11
C THR A 296 -5.68 14.42 -10.60
N ASP A 297 -6.73 14.90 -9.94
CA ASP A 297 -6.88 15.07 -8.50
C ASP A 297 -7.97 14.13 -7.96
N TYR A 298 -7.73 13.52 -6.81
CA TYR A 298 -8.71 12.66 -6.13
C TYR A 298 -9.02 13.11 -4.71
N ILE A 299 -10.25 13.57 -4.50
CA ILE A 299 -10.71 14.11 -3.22
C ILE A 299 -11.33 12.99 -2.40
N SER A 300 -10.50 12.28 -1.61
CA SER A 300 -10.92 11.10 -0.84
C SER A 300 -12.11 11.35 0.10
N SER A 301 -12.24 12.54 0.68
CA SER A 301 -13.34 12.88 1.60
C SER A 301 -14.71 12.96 0.91
N GLN A 302 -14.71 13.19 -0.41
CA GLN A 302 -15.92 13.27 -1.22
C GLN A 302 -16.05 12.09 -2.18
N GLN A 303 -15.01 11.26 -2.31
CA GLN A 303 -14.91 10.21 -3.34
C GLN A 303 -15.18 10.79 -4.73
N ARG A 304 -14.48 11.87 -5.07
CA ARG A 304 -14.62 12.56 -6.35
C ARG A 304 -13.29 12.69 -7.02
N VAL A 305 -13.30 12.56 -8.34
CA VAL A 305 -12.16 12.84 -9.19
C VAL A 305 -12.40 14.14 -9.96
N ARG A 306 -11.33 14.89 -10.18
CA ARG A 306 -11.33 16.05 -11.08
C ARG A 306 -10.03 16.06 -11.85
N SER A 307 -10.10 16.20 -13.16
CA SER A 307 -8.92 16.47 -13.98
C SER A 307 -8.95 17.89 -14.53
N MET A 308 -7.75 18.43 -14.80
CA MET A 308 -7.54 19.73 -15.41
C MET A 308 -6.55 19.58 -16.56
N VAL A 309 -6.75 20.39 -17.61
CA VAL A 309 -5.78 20.57 -18.68
C VAL A 309 -5.17 21.95 -18.52
N LEU A 310 -3.84 21.99 -18.44
CA LEU A 310 -3.10 23.23 -18.27
C LEU A 310 -2.15 23.46 -19.45
N GLU A 311 -2.04 24.70 -19.91
CA GLU A 311 -1.17 25.09 -21.01
C GLU A 311 -0.33 26.31 -20.61
N TRP A 312 0.90 26.36 -21.08
CA TRP A 312 1.80 27.48 -20.84
C TRP A 312 1.44 28.68 -21.72
N ASN A 313 1.23 29.85 -21.10
CA ASN A 313 0.88 31.08 -21.82
C ASN A 313 2.08 32.01 -22.08
N GLY A 314 3.31 31.52 -21.89
CA GLY A 314 4.54 32.30 -21.95
C GLY A 314 5.02 32.85 -20.60
N ARG A 315 4.18 32.80 -19.55
CA ARG A 315 4.53 33.31 -18.20
C ARG A 315 4.01 32.44 -17.06
N ASP A 316 2.84 31.86 -17.22
CA ASP A 316 2.19 30.98 -16.25
C ASP A 316 1.39 29.89 -16.96
N PHE A 317 0.80 28.99 -16.16
CA PHE A 317 -0.09 27.95 -16.64
C PHE A 317 -1.55 28.39 -16.55
N ASP A 318 -2.21 28.45 -17.71
CA ASP A 318 -3.66 28.66 -17.78
C ASP A 318 -4.38 27.31 -17.72
N ILE A 319 -5.48 27.24 -16.97
CA ILE A 319 -6.38 26.09 -17.01
C ILE A 319 -7.28 26.27 -18.24
N ILE A 320 -7.03 25.49 -19.28
CA ILE A 320 -7.75 25.57 -20.55
C ILE A 320 -8.97 24.64 -20.62
N ASP A 321 -9.02 23.61 -19.76
CA ASP A 321 -10.21 22.77 -19.58
C ASP A 321 -10.25 22.14 -18.19
N GLU A 322 -11.47 21.85 -17.70
CA GLU A 322 -11.71 21.12 -16.46
C GLU A 322 -12.70 19.97 -16.70
N LYS A 323 -12.33 18.76 -16.26
CA LYS A 323 -13.19 17.58 -16.36
C LYS A 323 -13.59 17.07 -14.99
N LYS A 324 -14.85 17.28 -14.65
CA LYS A 324 -15.46 16.74 -13.43
C LYS A 324 -15.74 15.25 -13.59
N ASP A 325 -15.35 14.46 -12.60
CA ASP A 325 -15.62 13.02 -12.54
C ASP A 325 -14.95 12.23 -13.68
N TRP A 326 -13.86 12.73 -14.25
CA TRP A 326 -13.01 11.98 -15.19
C TRP A 326 -11.61 11.81 -14.62
N TYR A 327 -11.04 10.63 -14.85
CA TYR A 327 -9.60 10.36 -14.85
C TYR A 327 -9.07 10.61 -16.25
N LEU A 328 -7.85 11.15 -16.36
CA LEU A 328 -7.14 11.33 -17.61
C LEU A 328 -5.81 10.58 -17.62
N ARG A 329 -5.42 10.11 -18.80
CA ARG A 329 -4.13 9.50 -19.08
C ARG A 329 -3.75 9.68 -20.54
N VAL A 330 -2.50 10.01 -20.80
CA VAL A 330 -1.91 9.98 -22.15
C VAL A 330 -1.29 8.60 -22.36
N LEU A 331 -1.63 7.97 -23.49
CA LEU A 331 -0.97 6.76 -23.95
C LEU A 331 -0.07 7.12 -25.14
N GLN A 332 1.22 6.86 -25.02
CA GLN A 332 2.15 6.98 -26.13
C GLN A 332 1.94 5.81 -27.09
N THR A 333 1.73 6.11 -28.37
CA THR A 333 1.63 5.07 -29.41
C THR A 333 2.65 5.37 -30.50
N PRO A 334 3.73 4.57 -30.63
CA PRO A 334 4.77 4.83 -31.64
C PRO A 334 4.20 4.96 -33.07
N ALA A 335 3.16 4.21 -33.39
CA ALA A 335 2.55 4.21 -34.72
C ALA A 335 1.63 5.41 -35.02
N SER A 336 1.01 6.05 -34.02
CA SER A 336 0.00 7.09 -34.23
C SER A 336 0.15 8.34 -33.36
N GLY A 337 1.25 8.46 -32.61
CA GLY A 337 1.49 9.58 -31.70
C GLY A 337 0.74 9.44 -30.36
N PRO A 338 0.81 10.46 -29.49
CA PRO A 338 0.11 10.44 -28.21
C PRO A 338 -1.40 10.43 -28.41
N ILE A 339 -2.11 9.63 -27.60
CA ILE A 339 -3.58 9.69 -27.50
C ILE A 339 -4.00 10.03 -26.08
N LEU A 340 -4.92 10.96 -25.93
CA LEU A 340 -5.54 11.24 -24.64
C LEU A 340 -6.72 10.29 -24.42
N LEU A 341 -6.68 9.57 -23.31
CA LEU A 341 -7.74 8.70 -22.85
C LEU A 341 -8.38 9.28 -21.58
N GLY A 342 -9.67 9.02 -21.44
CA GLY A 342 -10.43 9.40 -20.27
C GLY A 342 -11.35 8.28 -19.82
N GLN A 343 -11.50 8.14 -18.51
CA GLN A 343 -12.45 7.21 -17.90
C GLN A 343 -13.25 7.96 -16.83
N LYS A 344 -14.58 7.81 -16.84
CA LYS A 344 -15.41 8.42 -15.81
C LYS A 344 -15.18 7.74 -14.46
N HIS A 345 -15.44 8.46 -13.38
CA HIS A 345 -15.57 7.87 -12.07
C HIS A 345 -16.68 6.84 -12.05
N GLY A 346 -16.48 5.80 -11.23
CA GLY A 346 -17.43 4.72 -11.05
C GLY A 346 -18.76 5.21 -10.46
N LEU A 347 -19.75 4.34 -10.54
CA LEU A 347 -21.07 4.64 -9.99
C LEU A 347 -21.03 4.49 -8.46
N PRO A 348 -21.67 5.40 -7.70
CA PRO A 348 -21.85 5.20 -6.28
C PRO A 348 -22.66 3.92 -6.06
N ALA A 349 -22.19 3.03 -5.18
CA ALA A 349 -22.89 1.78 -4.97
C ALA A 349 -24.28 2.02 -4.34
N PRO A 350 -25.39 1.53 -4.94
CA PRO A 350 -26.70 1.53 -4.31
C PRO A 350 -26.64 0.83 -2.95
N LEU A 351 -27.51 1.21 -2.02
CA LEU A 351 -27.47 0.75 -0.61
C LEU A 351 -27.51 -0.79 -0.48
N ASP A 352 -28.17 -1.49 -1.40
CA ASP A 352 -28.43 -2.93 -1.33
C ASP A 352 -27.72 -3.78 -2.40
N VAL A 353 -26.75 -3.22 -3.14
CA VAL A 353 -26.07 -3.92 -4.24
C VAL A 353 -24.57 -4.02 -3.97
N PHE A 354 -24.07 -5.26 -3.93
CA PHE A 354 -22.64 -5.51 -3.95
C PHE A 354 -22.06 -5.05 -5.29
N ILE A 355 -21.17 -4.06 -5.25
CA ILE A 355 -20.40 -3.61 -6.40
C ILE A 355 -18.93 -3.78 -6.03
N PRO A 356 -18.12 -4.47 -6.84
CA PRO A 356 -16.72 -4.63 -6.53
C PRO A 356 -16.03 -3.25 -6.53
N ILE A 357 -14.99 -3.13 -5.69
CA ILE A 357 -14.36 -1.85 -5.35
C ILE A 357 -13.96 -1.06 -6.61
N LYS A 358 -13.46 -1.76 -7.63
CA LYS A 358 -12.96 -1.14 -8.85
C LYS A 358 -14.06 -0.43 -9.63
N GLU A 359 -15.24 -1.04 -9.73
CA GLU A 359 -16.41 -0.52 -10.44
C GLU A 359 -17.04 0.68 -9.70
N THR A 360 -16.79 0.81 -8.39
CA THR A 360 -17.15 2.02 -7.65
C THR A 360 -16.22 3.21 -7.94
N LEU A 361 -15.00 2.94 -8.41
CA LEU A 361 -13.99 3.95 -8.68
C LEU A 361 -13.87 4.29 -10.17
N PHE A 362 -14.07 3.31 -11.05
CA PHE A 362 -13.88 3.43 -12.49
C PHE A 362 -15.13 2.96 -13.22
N HIS A 363 -15.64 3.81 -14.10
CA HIS A 363 -16.69 3.43 -15.04
C HIS A 363 -16.17 2.39 -16.03
N GLU A 364 -17.03 1.50 -16.54
CA GLU A 364 -16.62 0.42 -17.46
C GLU A 364 -15.97 0.96 -18.75
N ASP A 365 -16.53 2.03 -19.31
CA ASP A 365 -16.07 2.62 -20.55
C ASP A 365 -14.85 3.55 -20.38
N VAL A 366 -13.83 3.31 -21.21
CA VAL A 366 -12.73 4.24 -21.46
C VAL A 366 -12.97 4.88 -22.83
N HIS A 367 -12.86 6.21 -22.91
CA HIS A 367 -13.04 6.97 -24.15
C HIS A 367 -11.72 7.58 -24.59
N LYS A 368 -11.54 7.70 -25.91
CA LYS A 368 -10.61 8.70 -26.46
C LYS A 368 -11.16 10.08 -26.14
N ILE A 369 -10.29 11.01 -25.77
CA ILE A 369 -10.62 12.42 -25.62
C ILE A 369 -9.91 13.17 -26.75
N ARG A 370 -10.65 14.03 -27.48
CA ARG A 370 -10.10 14.83 -28.58
C ARG A 370 -10.30 16.31 -28.33
N TYR A 371 -9.35 17.13 -28.76
CA TYR A 371 -9.54 18.57 -28.80
C TYR A 371 -10.40 18.95 -30.01
N GLN A 372 -11.59 19.49 -29.77
CA GLN A 372 -12.59 19.84 -30.78
C GLN A 372 -13.37 21.09 -30.35
N ASP A 373 -13.46 22.08 -31.25
CA ASP A 373 -14.15 23.36 -31.01
C ASP A 373 -13.65 24.10 -29.76
N GLY A 374 -12.33 24.10 -29.52
CA GLY A 374 -11.73 24.79 -28.38
C GLY A 374 -11.87 24.07 -27.03
N GLN A 375 -12.31 22.80 -27.02
CA GLN A 375 -12.52 22.02 -25.80
C GLN A 375 -12.07 20.58 -25.98
N TYR A 376 -11.64 19.93 -24.91
CA TYR A 376 -11.42 18.49 -24.92
C TYR A 376 -12.78 17.79 -24.77
N LYS A 377 -13.15 16.90 -25.68
CA LYS A 377 -14.45 16.22 -25.66
C LYS A 377 -14.25 14.70 -25.73
N PRO A 378 -15.02 13.91 -24.94
CA PRO A 378 -15.08 12.48 -25.15
C PRO A 378 -15.52 12.16 -26.58
N ALA A 379 -14.80 11.23 -27.19
CA ALA A 379 -15.02 10.75 -28.54
C ALA A 379 -15.28 9.23 -28.49
N ASP A 380 -14.70 8.50 -29.44
CA ASP A 380 -14.89 7.06 -29.62
C ASP A 380 -14.50 6.26 -28.37
N LEU A 381 -15.20 5.15 -28.13
CA LEU A 381 -14.83 4.17 -27.11
C LEU A 381 -13.43 3.60 -27.43
N TYR A 382 -12.61 3.50 -26.40
CA TYR A 382 -11.34 2.79 -26.45
C TYR A 382 -11.54 1.37 -25.93
N VAL A 383 -11.58 0.41 -26.85
CA VAL A 383 -11.93 -0.99 -26.52
C VAL A 383 -10.81 -1.65 -25.72
N LEU A 384 -11.16 -2.12 -24.52
CA LEU A 384 -10.29 -2.85 -23.61
C LEU A 384 -10.88 -4.22 -23.24
N PRO A 385 -10.03 -5.21 -22.91
CA PRO A 385 -10.45 -6.40 -22.19
C PRO A 385 -11.27 -6.05 -20.96
N LYS A 386 -12.29 -6.88 -20.68
CA LYS A 386 -13.22 -6.64 -19.58
C LYS A 386 -12.47 -6.52 -18.25
N GLY A 387 -12.83 -5.50 -17.47
CA GLY A 387 -12.31 -5.29 -16.12
C GLY A 387 -11.00 -4.52 -16.05
N LEU A 388 -10.43 -4.07 -17.18
CA LEU A 388 -9.30 -3.13 -17.17
C LEU A 388 -9.80 -1.68 -17.00
N SER A 389 -9.05 -0.92 -16.21
CA SER A 389 -9.20 0.52 -16.02
C SER A 389 -8.16 1.31 -16.82
N LEU A 390 -8.33 2.62 -16.89
CA LEU A 390 -7.44 3.56 -17.55
C LEU A 390 -5.97 3.43 -17.12
N TYR A 391 -5.72 3.08 -15.86
CA TYR A 391 -4.36 3.02 -15.29
C TYR A 391 -3.71 1.63 -15.32
N ASP A 392 -4.43 0.58 -15.76
CA ASP A 392 -3.93 -0.78 -15.62
C ASP A 392 -2.99 -1.22 -16.75
N PHE A 393 -3.00 -0.53 -17.89
CA PHE A 393 -2.45 -1.09 -19.12
C PHE A 393 -1.51 -0.16 -19.88
N SER A 394 -0.76 -0.73 -20.81
CA SER A 394 -0.17 -0.05 -21.95
C SER A 394 -0.50 -0.82 -23.22
N ARG A 395 -0.28 -0.23 -24.39
CA ARG A 395 -0.56 -0.87 -25.67
C ARG A 395 0.52 -0.54 -26.69
N GLY A 396 1.05 -1.56 -27.36
CA GLY A 396 2.12 -1.43 -28.35
C GLY A 396 2.57 -2.80 -28.86
N ASP A 397 3.54 -2.79 -29.78
CA ASP A 397 4.14 -4.00 -30.37
C ASP A 397 5.16 -4.63 -29.42
N ALA A 398 4.65 -5.13 -28.29
CA ALA A 398 5.48 -5.73 -27.26
C ALA A 398 6.14 -7.04 -27.74
N SER A 399 5.51 -7.76 -28.67
CA SER A 399 6.04 -9.04 -29.19
C SER A 399 6.98 -8.87 -30.38
N ASN A 400 7.18 -7.65 -30.86
CA ASN A 400 8.00 -7.33 -32.04
C ASN A 400 7.54 -8.07 -33.31
N LYS A 401 6.23 -8.24 -33.47
CA LYS A 401 5.58 -8.92 -34.61
C LYS A 401 4.69 -7.99 -35.42
N GLY A 402 4.77 -6.68 -35.19
CA GLY A 402 3.87 -5.68 -35.79
C GLY A 402 2.45 -5.75 -35.22
N HIS A 403 2.28 -6.35 -34.05
CA HIS A 403 0.99 -6.46 -33.39
C HIS A 403 0.80 -5.31 -32.40
N ASN A 404 -0.42 -5.11 -31.91
CA ASN A 404 -0.72 -4.05 -30.96
C ASN A 404 -1.33 -4.67 -29.69
N GLU A 405 -0.50 -5.41 -28.97
CA GLU A 405 -0.83 -6.11 -27.74
C GLU A 405 -1.17 -5.13 -26.61
N ILE A 406 -1.99 -5.60 -25.68
CA ILE A 406 -2.23 -4.90 -24.42
C ILE A 406 -1.40 -5.60 -23.36
N VAL A 407 -0.53 -4.85 -22.70
CA VAL A 407 0.21 -5.30 -21.52
C VAL A 407 -0.46 -4.67 -20.31
N SER A 408 -0.93 -5.45 -19.33
CA SER A 408 -1.65 -4.92 -18.18
C SER A 408 -1.22 -5.53 -16.86
N PHE A 409 -1.50 -4.84 -15.76
CA PHE A 409 -1.48 -5.45 -14.44
C PHE A 409 -2.73 -6.31 -14.20
N SER A 410 -2.56 -7.41 -13.46
CA SER A 410 -3.63 -8.21 -12.86
C SER A 410 -3.86 -7.79 -11.40
N GLY A 411 -4.92 -8.30 -10.76
CA GLY A 411 -5.30 -7.92 -9.39
C GLY A 411 -4.29 -8.27 -8.28
N LYS A 412 -3.18 -8.95 -8.61
CA LYS A 412 -2.10 -9.32 -7.68
C LYS A 412 -0.74 -8.73 -8.07
N ASP A 413 -0.74 -7.65 -8.84
CA ASP A 413 0.45 -7.00 -9.37
C ASP A 413 1.26 -7.90 -10.36
N HIS A 414 0.68 -8.97 -10.92
CA HIS A 414 1.26 -9.72 -12.05
C HIS A 414 0.99 -9.00 -13.38
N ILE A 415 1.73 -9.33 -14.43
CA ILE A 415 1.54 -8.77 -15.77
C ILE A 415 0.82 -9.78 -16.66
N ASN A 416 -0.20 -9.34 -17.38
CA ASN A 416 -0.86 -10.08 -18.44
C ASN A 416 -0.54 -9.44 -19.80
N ILE A 417 -0.34 -10.26 -20.83
CA ILE A 417 -0.27 -9.81 -22.22
C ILE A 417 -1.49 -10.37 -22.95
N TYR A 418 -2.30 -9.48 -23.50
CA TYR A 418 -3.46 -9.85 -24.32
C TYR A 418 -3.12 -9.79 -25.80
N ASN A 419 -3.53 -10.82 -26.52
CA ASN A 419 -3.46 -10.84 -27.98
C ASN A 419 -4.49 -9.90 -28.62
N GLN A 420 -4.51 -9.84 -29.95
CA GLN A 420 -5.43 -8.99 -30.71
C GLN A 420 -6.91 -9.35 -30.53
N ASN A 421 -7.21 -10.58 -30.10
CA ASN A 421 -8.57 -11.03 -29.82
C ASN A 421 -9.04 -10.66 -28.40
N GLY A 422 -8.15 -10.08 -27.58
CA GLY A 422 -8.43 -9.77 -26.18
C GLY A 422 -8.33 -10.97 -25.24
N GLU A 423 -7.66 -12.05 -25.67
CA GLU A 423 -7.38 -13.22 -24.84
C GLU A 423 -5.98 -13.10 -24.22
N ILE A 424 -5.81 -13.63 -23.00
CA ILE A 424 -4.50 -13.64 -22.33
C ILE A 424 -3.59 -14.66 -23.05
N ALA A 425 -2.55 -14.16 -23.71
CA ALA A 425 -1.51 -14.96 -24.36
C ALA A 425 -0.39 -15.36 -23.39
N TRP A 426 -0.13 -14.52 -22.38
CA TRP A 426 0.91 -14.75 -21.38
C TRP A 426 0.57 -14.07 -20.06
N GLU A 427 0.94 -14.68 -18.94
CA GLU A 427 0.86 -14.13 -17.59
C GLU A 427 2.21 -14.34 -16.87
N SER A 428 2.66 -13.34 -16.13
CA SER A 428 3.93 -13.43 -15.40
C SER A 428 3.85 -14.40 -14.23
N ASN A 429 4.95 -15.12 -13.98
CA ASN A 429 5.06 -15.99 -12.80
C ASN A 429 5.32 -15.21 -11.50
N GLU A 430 5.88 -14.01 -11.62
CA GLU A 430 6.15 -13.13 -10.48
C GLU A 430 5.39 -11.81 -10.56
N ALA A 431 5.22 -11.17 -9.41
CA ALA A 431 4.62 -9.85 -9.30
C ALA A 431 5.64 -8.75 -9.61
N TYR A 432 5.17 -7.72 -10.29
CA TYR A 432 5.86 -6.46 -10.57
C TYR A 432 5.12 -5.31 -9.89
N GLY A 433 5.36 -4.06 -10.28
CA GLY A 433 4.64 -2.90 -9.78
C GLY A 433 4.90 -2.63 -8.30
N GLY A 434 3.83 -2.47 -7.54
CA GLY A 434 3.88 -2.05 -6.14
C GLY A 434 3.81 -0.54 -5.98
N ASN A 435 2.60 0.01 -6.11
CA ASN A 435 2.33 1.42 -5.82
C ASN A 435 1.90 1.62 -4.36
N ARG A 436 2.26 2.78 -3.79
CA ARG A 436 1.73 3.25 -2.50
C ARG A 436 0.53 4.17 -2.67
N LEU A 437 0.37 4.77 -3.85
CA LEU A 437 -0.77 5.61 -4.18
C LEU A 437 -2.05 4.77 -4.22
N PHE A 438 -3.09 5.25 -3.55
CA PHE A 438 -4.37 4.57 -3.49
C PHE A 438 -5.53 5.55 -3.56
N LEU A 439 -6.67 5.04 -4.03
CA LEU A 439 -7.97 5.69 -3.97
C LEU A 439 -8.77 5.09 -2.82
N SER A 440 -9.34 5.94 -1.96
CA SER A 440 -10.25 5.48 -0.92
C SER A 440 -11.63 5.21 -1.51
N ALA A 441 -12.06 3.96 -1.52
CA ALA A 441 -13.38 3.53 -1.97
C ALA A 441 -14.29 3.17 -0.79
N PRO A 442 -15.62 3.19 -0.94
CA PRO A 442 -16.52 2.59 0.04
C PRO A 442 -16.16 1.13 0.30
N ASP A 443 -16.19 0.73 1.57
CA ASP A 443 -16.03 -0.67 1.97
C ASP A 443 -17.28 -1.47 1.54
N PRO A 444 -17.16 -2.46 0.64
CA PRO A 444 -18.30 -3.22 0.15
C PRO A 444 -18.96 -4.09 1.24
N ASP A 445 -18.22 -4.42 2.31
CA ASP A 445 -18.71 -5.27 3.40
C ASP A 445 -19.40 -4.47 4.51
N THR A 446 -19.39 -3.13 4.43
CA THR A 446 -20.05 -2.28 5.41
C THR A 446 -21.50 -2.01 5.01
N PRO A 447 -22.50 -2.44 5.79
CA PRO A 447 -23.91 -2.19 5.49
C PRO A 447 -24.17 -0.68 5.42
N ARG A 448 -24.59 -0.19 4.25
CA ARG A 448 -24.95 1.22 4.09
C ARG A 448 -26.37 1.41 4.64
N THR A 449 -26.47 1.81 5.91
CA THR A 449 -27.75 2.22 6.52
C THR A 449 -27.85 3.73 6.58
N ASP A 450 -29.07 4.28 6.53
CA ASP A 450 -29.34 5.74 6.58
C ASP A 450 -28.72 6.46 7.80
N ASN A 451 -28.34 5.71 8.84
CA ASN A 451 -27.79 6.24 10.09
C ASN A 451 -26.26 6.31 10.14
N ILE A 452 -25.53 5.80 9.12
CA ILE A 452 -24.06 5.87 9.09
C ILE A 452 -23.62 7.16 8.41
N ARG A 453 -23.18 8.13 9.23
CA ARG A 453 -22.75 9.47 8.79
C ARG A 453 -21.50 9.46 7.89
N THR A 454 -20.66 8.43 7.98
CA THR A 454 -19.48 8.22 7.13
C THR A 454 -19.26 6.73 6.89
N PRO A 455 -19.46 6.21 5.66
CA PRO A 455 -19.19 4.81 5.36
C PRO A 455 -17.71 4.49 5.61
N LYS A 456 -17.41 3.29 6.11
CA LYS A 456 -16.03 2.80 6.16
C LYS A 456 -15.46 2.77 4.73
N THR A 457 -14.16 3.02 4.61
CA THR A 457 -13.47 3.03 3.33
C THR A 457 -12.33 2.03 3.30
N VAL A 458 -12.09 1.46 2.13
CA VAL A 458 -10.97 0.58 1.81
C VAL A 458 -10.06 1.25 0.78
N ASN A 459 -8.79 0.83 0.74
CA ASN A 459 -7.80 1.40 -0.16
C ASN A 459 -7.68 0.55 -1.44
N TYR A 460 -7.97 1.16 -2.58
CA TYR A 460 -7.65 0.61 -3.90
C TYR A 460 -6.32 1.19 -4.37
N TYR A 461 -5.27 0.38 -4.39
CA TYR A 461 -3.95 0.82 -4.87
C TYR A 461 -3.97 0.92 -6.39
N LEU A 462 -3.56 2.08 -6.91
CA LEU A 462 -3.43 2.25 -8.36
C LEU A 462 -2.27 1.38 -8.86
N PRO A 463 -2.40 0.71 -10.01
CA PRO A 463 -1.25 0.09 -10.65
C PRO A 463 -0.18 1.11 -11.02
N GLN A 464 1.00 0.61 -11.32
CA GLN A 464 2.08 1.44 -11.86
C GLN A 464 1.96 1.55 -13.38
N ARG A 465 2.70 2.48 -13.99
CA ARG A 465 2.76 2.56 -15.46
C ARG A 465 3.43 1.32 -16.04
N ILE A 466 3.18 1.05 -17.31
CA ILE A 466 3.90 0.09 -18.15
C ILE A 466 4.30 0.86 -19.41
N HIS A 467 5.56 0.77 -19.82
CA HIS A 467 6.01 1.35 -21.08
C HIS A 467 6.45 0.26 -22.04
N ILE A 468 6.15 0.45 -23.32
CA ILE A 468 6.59 -0.41 -24.42
C ILE A 468 7.39 0.47 -25.35
N ALA A 469 8.70 0.27 -25.41
CA ALA A 469 9.61 1.11 -26.17
C ALA A 469 10.92 0.37 -26.45
N ASP A 470 11.52 0.68 -27.59
CA ASP A 470 12.91 0.33 -27.94
C ASP A 470 13.85 1.29 -27.18
N ILE A 471 14.29 0.86 -25.98
CA ILE A 471 15.07 1.73 -25.07
C ILE A 471 16.58 1.67 -25.34
N ASP A 472 17.08 0.59 -25.93
CA ASP A 472 18.49 0.42 -26.28
C ASP A 472 18.79 0.58 -27.78
N ARG A 473 17.77 0.82 -28.61
CA ARG A 473 17.85 1.15 -30.03
C ARG A 473 18.34 0.00 -30.89
N ASP A 474 18.05 -1.23 -30.49
CA ASP A 474 18.32 -2.42 -31.28
C ASP A 474 17.23 -2.69 -32.35
N GLY A 475 16.16 -1.88 -32.34
CA GLY A 475 15.02 -1.99 -33.25
C GLY A 475 13.90 -2.89 -32.73
N LEU A 476 14.01 -3.41 -31.51
CA LEU A 476 13.00 -4.20 -30.82
C LEU A 476 12.46 -3.41 -29.63
N ASN A 477 11.16 -3.49 -29.39
CA ASN A 477 10.54 -2.92 -28.20
C ASN A 477 10.72 -3.86 -27.01
N GLU A 478 11.01 -3.27 -25.85
CA GLU A 478 10.94 -3.92 -24.55
C GLU A 478 9.70 -3.49 -23.76
N ILE A 479 9.33 -4.31 -22.78
CA ILE A 479 8.38 -3.95 -21.73
C ILE A 479 9.19 -3.44 -20.55
N ILE A 480 9.13 -2.13 -20.30
CA ILE A 480 9.76 -1.49 -19.14
C ILE A 480 8.74 -1.42 -18.02
N ILE A 481 9.10 -1.95 -16.85
CA ILE A 481 8.21 -2.01 -15.70
C ILE A 481 8.95 -1.85 -14.38
N LEU A 482 8.36 -1.11 -13.45
CA LEU A 482 8.95 -0.96 -12.12
C LEU A 482 8.58 -2.13 -11.21
N LYS A 483 9.44 -2.42 -10.23
CA LYS A 483 9.22 -3.42 -9.20
C LYS A 483 9.70 -2.90 -7.84
N ASN A 484 8.75 -2.54 -6.99
CA ASN A 484 8.98 -2.19 -5.59
C ASN A 484 8.83 -3.42 -4.70
N LYS A 485 9.82 -3.67 -3.84
CA LYS A 485 9.79 -4.81 -2.93
C LYS A 485 8.93 -4.49 -1.72
N ASN A 486 7.82 -5.21 -1.59
CA ASN A 486 6.94 -5.09 -0.45
C ASN A 486 7.65 -5.58 0.82
N THR A 487 7.68 -4.73 1.84
CA THR A 487 8.22 -5.04 3.16
C THR A 487 7.17 -4.91 4.26
N ALA A 488 5.92 -4.65 3.88
CA ALA A 488 4.82 -4.54 4.82
C ALA A 488 4.52 -5.90 5.48
N SER A 489 4.33 -5.87 6.80
CA SER A 489 3.68 -6.96 7.52
C SER A 489 2.25 -7.12 6.98
N LEU A 490 1.74 -8.36 6.93
CA LEU A 490 0.39 -8.73 6.44
C LEU A 490 -0.77 -7.95 7.10
N PHE A 491 -0.51 -7.17 8.16
CA PHE A 491 -1.49 -6.40 8.93
C PHE A 491 -1.49 -4.89 8.66
N SER A 492 -0.58 -4.35 7.83
CA SER A 492 -0.57 -2.91 7.52
C SER A 492 -1.68 -2.56 6.53
N ARG A 493 -2.53 -1.57 6.85
CA ARG A 493 -3.51 -0.99 5.91
C ARG A 493 -2.86 -0.19 4.77
N ILE A 494 -1.57 0.15 4.92
CA ILE A 494 -0.78 0.90 3.93
C ILE A 494 0.39 0.06 3.44
N LYS A 495 0.51 -0.16 2.12
CA LYS A 495 1.69 -0.82 1.54
C LYS A 495 2.97 -0.03 1.89
N ALA A 496 4.03 -0.74 2.28
CA ALA A 496 5.31 -0.18 2.65
C ALA A 496 6.42 -0.84 1.84
N PHE A 497 7.20 -0.02 1.17
CA PHE A 497 8.27 -0.44 0.27
C PHE A 497 9.57 0.24 0.74
N LYS A 498 10.66 -0.53 0.80
CA LYS A 498 11.98 -0.03 1.23
C LYS A 498 13.01 0.01 0.10
N GLU A 499 12.74 -0.71 -0.98
CA GLU A 499 13.59 -0.77 -2.15
C GLU A 499 12.78 -0.99 -3.43
N GLY A 500 13.32 -0.53 -4.56
CA GLY A 500 12.73 -0.72 -5.88
C GLY A 500 13.78 -0.68 -7.00
N HIS A 501 13.42 -1.22 -8.15
CA HIS A 501 14.20 -1.15 -9.39
C HIS A 501 13.26 -1.08 -10.60
N ILE A 502 13.81 -0.69 -11.75
CA ILE A 502 13.16 -0.85 -13.04
C ILE A 502 13.67 -2.14 -13.68
N ALA A 503 12.75 -2.97 -14.17
CA ALA A 503 13.01 -4.15 -14.96
C ALA A 503 12.70 -3.86 -16.43
N CYS A 504 13.60 -4.29 -17.31
CA CYS A 504 13.42 -4.26 -18.75
C CYS A 504 13.23 -5.69 -19.23
N LEU A 505 12.08 -5.98 -19.82
CA LEU A 505 11.68 -7.32 -20.23
C LEU A 505 11.64 -7.41 -21.76
N SER A 506 12.24 -8.46 -22.31
CA SER A 506 12.08 -8.81 -23.72
C SER A 506 10.95 -9.84 -23.86
N TYR A 507 10.21 -9.77 -24.96
CA TYR A 507 9.15 -10.72 -25.29
C TYR A 507 9.41 -11.34 -26.66
N ASP A 508 9.56 -12.66 -26.69
CA ASP A 508 9.82 -13.45 -27.90
C ASP A 508 8.81 -14.61 -28.08
N ASP A 509 9.13 -15.57 -28.96
CA ASP A 509 8.30 -16.75 -29.24
C ASP A 509 8.18 -17.73 -28.06
N ILE A 510 9.11 -17.68 -27.11
CA ILE A 510 9.15 -18.57 -25.94
C ILE A 510 8.37 -17.93 -24.79
N GLY A 511 8.50 -16.62 -24.61
CA GLY A 511 7.78 -15.86 -23.60
C GLY A 511 8.48 -14.58 -23.22
N VAL A 512 8.10 -14.04 -22.07
CA VAL A 512 8.70 -12.81 -21.53
C VAL A 512 9.84 -13.19 -20.58
N GLN A 513 10.99 -12.56 -20.76
CA GLN A 513 12.18 -12.74 -19.93
C GLN A 513 12.80 -11.41 -19.54
N LEU A 514 13.55 -11.38 -18.44
CA LEU A 514 14.29 -10.21 -18.00
C LEU A 514 15.51 -10.01 -18.90
N LYS A 515 15.55 -8.89 -19.66
CA LYS A 515 16.71 -8.46 -20.46
C LYS A 515 17.77 -7.87 -19.54
N TRP A 516 17.39 -6.85 -18.77
CA TRP A 516 18.23 -6.21 -17.75
C TRP A 516 17.38 -5.53 -16.68
N GLN A 517 18.03 -5.07 -15.61
CA GLN A 517 17.37 -4.26 -14.57
C GLN A 517 18.31 -3.16 -14.06
N THR A 518 17.74 -2.08 -13.55
CA THR A 518 18.53 -1.07 -12.84
C THR A 518 19.09 -1.64 -11.54
N ARG A 519 20.08 -0.95 -10.96
CA ARG A 519 20.46 -1.17 -9.56
C ARG A 519 19.25 -0.98 -8.64
N THR A 520 19.19 -1.77 -7.58
CA THR A 520 18.19 -1.60 -6.52
C THR A 520 18.45 -0.29 -5.78
N ILE A 521 17.44 0.56 -5.69
CA ILE A 521 17.52 1.86 -5.01
C ILE A 521 16.82 1.76 -3.65
N SER A 522 17.38 2.43 -2.64
CA SER A 522 16.75 2.57 -1.33
C SER A 522 15.65 3.64 -1.36
N GLY A 523 14.49 3.31 -0.80
CA GLY A 523 13.23 4.03 -1.03
C GLY A 523 12.34 3.26 -2.00
N TYR A 524 11.18 3.82 -2.33
CA TYR A 524 10.28 3.23 -3.33
C TYR A 524 10.18 4.12 -4.55
N ILE A 525 10.10 3.50 -5.72
CA ILE A 525 9.88 4.21 -6.98
C ILE A 525 8.39 4.56 -7.02
N SER A 526 8.07 5.85 -7.03
CA SER A 526 6.68 6.32 -7.00
C SER A 526 6.03 6.37 -8.38
N ASP A 527 6.78 6.81 -9.39
CA ASP A 527 6.38 6.84 -10.80
C ASP A 527 7.63 6.85 -11.71
N TYR A 528 7.44 6.57 -13.00
CA TYR A 528 8.51 6.56 -14.01
C TYR A 528 7.99 6.83 -15.43
N VAL A 529 8.85 7.37 -16.28
CA VAL A 529 8.56 7.72 -17.68
C VAL A 529 9.74 7.36 -18.58
N ILE A 530 9.46 7.13 -19.86
CA ILE A 530 10.46 7.08 -20.92
C ILE A 530 10.45 8.42 -21.64
N GLY A 531 11.58 9.11 -21.67
CA GLY A 531 11.68 10.41 -22.33
C GLY A 531 13.09 10.99 -22.28
N ASP A 532 13.37 11.89 -23.21
CA ASP A 532 14.64 12.61 -23.34
C ASP A 532 14.71 13.75 -22.30
N LEU A 533 15.36 13.48 -21.17
CA LEU A 533 15.48 14.43 -20.06
C LEU A 533 16.58 15.45 -20.32
N ASP A 534 17.71 15.02 -20.87
CA ASP A 534 18.91 15.84 -21.04
C ASP A 534 18.97 16.57 -22.38
N ASN A 535 17.95 16.39 -23.23
CA ASN A 535 17.78 16.99 -24.55
C ASN A 535 18.88 16.61 -25.54
N ASP A 536 19.39 15.38 -25.45
CA ASP A 536 20.40 14.85 -26.37
C ASP A 536 19.81 14.07 -27.55
N GLY A 537 18.47 13.99 -27.64
CA GLY A 537 17.74 13.23 -28.65
C GLY A 537 17.64 11.74 -28.35
N LEU A 538 18.07 11.31 -27.16
CA LEU A 538 17.95 9.95 -26.65
C LEU A 538 16.92 9.88 -25.54
N ASN A 539 16.11 8.82 -25.52
CA ASN A 539 15.18 8.61 -24.42
C ASN A 539 15.90 7.92 -23.27
N GLU A 540 15.66 8.38 -22.05
CA GLU A 540 16.07 7.68 -20.84
C GLU A 540 14.89 7.04 -20.13
N VAL A 541 15.20 6.08 -19.26
CA VAL A 541 14.30 5.69 -18.18
C VAL A 541 14.48 6.70 -17.04
N VAL A 542 13.48 7.52 -16.80
CA VAL A 542 13.47 8.53 -15.74
C VAL A 542 12.47 8.12 -14.68
N PHE A 543 12.88 8.10 -13.40
CA PHE A 543 12.02 7.64 -12.32
C PHE A 543 12.22 8.41 -11.01
N SER A 544 11.13 8.61 -10.27
CA SER A 544 11.15 9.28 -8.97
C SER A 544 11.23 8.27 -7.84
N THR A 545 12.12 8.50 -6.89
CA THR A 545 12.25 7.68 -5.67
C THR A 545 11.89 8.49 -4.44
N VAL A 546 10.97 7.96 -3.64
CA VAL A 546 10.58 8.52 -2.34
C VAL A 546 11.30 7.79 -1.22
N THR A 547 12.13 8.51 -0.47
CA THR A 547 12.88 7.96 0.69
C THR A 547 12.19 8.25 2.02
N LYS A 548 11.38 9.31 2.07
CA LYS A 548 10.58 9.66 3.24
C LYS A 548 9.21 10.15 2.79
N ASN A 549 8.17 9.57 3.36
CA ASN A 549 6.81 10.04 3.11
C ASN A 549 6.53 11.31 3.92
N LYS A 550 5.65 12.16 3.40
CA LYS A 550 5.07 13.28 4.14
C LYS A 550 4.27 12.72 5.32
N SER A 551 4.42 13.36 6.48
CA SER A 551 3.63 13.12 7.69
C SER A 551 3.23 14.45 8.30
N ALA A 552 2.37 14.43 9.33
CA ALA A 552 2.01 15.63 10.07
C ALA A 552 3.23 16.36 10.67
N PHE A 553 4.34 15.64 10.88
CA PHE A 553 5.55 16.12 11.57
C PHE A 553 6.76 16.32 10.65
N SER A 554 6.68 15.93 9.38
CA SER A 554 7.81 16.07 8.46
C SER A 554 7.40 16.09 7.00
N LYS A 555 8.13 16.89 6.22
CA LYS A 555 8.01 16.92 4.77
C LYS A 555 8.43 15.58 4.14
N GLY A 556 7.87 15.30 2.97
CA GLY A 556 8.36 14.21 2.14
C GLY A 556 9.80 14.47 1.69
N LYS A 557 10.50 13.41 1.31
CA LYS A 557 11.80 13.51 0.64
C LYS A 557 11.83 12.56 -0.54
N SER A 558 12.21 13.11 -1.68
CA SER A 558 12.36 12.36 -2.92
C SER A 558 13.53 12.88 -3.75
N PHE A 559 13.90 12.12 -4.78
CA PHE A 559 14.84 12.53 -5.83
C PHE A 559 14.45 11.82 -7.13
N ILE A 560 15.02 12.28 -8.23
CA ILE A 560 14.81 11.73 -9.57
C ILE A 560 16.12 11.08 -10.04
N ILE A 561 16.02 9.93 -10.68
CA ILE A 561 17.11 9.26 -11.38
C ILE A 561 16.77 9.21 -12.86
N SER A 562 17.79 9.42 -13.69
CA SER A 562 17.75 9.10 -15.11
C SER A 562 18.81 8.04 -15.42
N CYS A 563 18.46 7.06 -16.25
CA CYS A 563 19.41 6.07 -16.75
C CYS A 563 19.11 5.66 -18.21
N LYS A 564 20.17 5.44 -18.98
CA LYS A 564 20.12 4.87 -20.33
C LYS A 564 21.19 3.80 -20.52
N PRO A 565 20.92 2.77 -21.35
CA PRO A 565 21.94 1.85 -21.86
C PRO A 565 23.12 2.60 -22.47
N VAL A 566 24.34 2.18 -22.14
CA VAL A 566 25.57 2.70 -22.75
C VAL A 566 25.81 1.90 -24.02
N SER A 567 25.75 2.54 -25.17
CA SER A 567 26.17 1.95 -26.44
C SER A 567 27.67 1.64 -26.37
N GLU A 568 28.07 0.40 -26.69
CA GLU A 568 29.49 0.04 -26.86
C GLU A 568 30.15 0.75 -28.04
#